data_AF-A0A4P6X910-F1
#
_entry.id   AF-A0A4P6X910-F1
#
_cell.length_a   1.000
_cell.length_b   1.000
_cell.length_c   1.000
_cell.angle_alpha   90.00
_cell.angle_beta   90.00
_cell.angle_gamma   90.00
#
_symmetry.space_group_name_H-M   'P 1'
#
loop_
_entity.id
_entity.type
_entity.pdbx_description
1 polymer ?
#
loop_
_entity_poly.entity_id
_entity_poly.type
_entity_poly.pdbx_seq_one_letter_code
_entity_poly.pdbx_strand_id
1 'polypeptide(L)'
;MTLGALAASKGGSAVADYGRALVTGHTKGRADAVAVAQHYGLTPPTDVLPEASKEEAKLKGLSGVDFDKEFVSYMIGDHESDISDFKKEAESDAPADVKMLATNTLPVLQKHLDMAKRLT
;
A
#
# COMPACT_ATOMS: atom_id res chain seq x y z
N MET A 1 0.95 5.56 -1.39
CA MET A 1 2.07 6.53 -1.47
C MET A 1 1.94 7.67 -0.46
N THR A 2 0.83 8.40 -0.43
CA THR A 2 0.64 9.57 0.47
C THR A 2 0.84 9.24 1.94
N LEU A 3 0.19 8.19 2.45
CA LEU A 3 0.36 7.74 3.84
C LEU A 3 1.81 7.32 4.17
N GLY A 4 2.48 6.62 3.25
CA GLY A 4 3.90 6.27 3.40
C GLY A 4 4.82 7.49 3.46
N ALA A 5 4.55 8.53 2.66
CA ALA A 5 5.29 9.79 2.71
C ALA A 5 5.05 10.54 4.03
N LEU A 6 3.82 10.51 4.54
CA LEU A 6 3.48 11.08 5.85
C LEU A 6 4.24 10.37 6.97
N ALA A 7 4.27 9.03 6.96
CA ALA A 7 5.04 8.24 7.92
C ALA A 7 6.55 8.48 7.83
N ALA A 8 7.10 8.59 6.62
CA ALA A 8 8.50 8.94 6.41
C ALA A 8 8.88 10.31 7.02
N SER A 9 7.92 11.23 7.12
CA SER A 9 8.13 12.58 7.66
C SER A 9 7.79 12.73 9.15
N LYS A 10 6.80 12.01 9.67
CA LYS A 10 6.26 12.21 11.04
C LYS A 10 6.56 11.07 12.00
N GLY A 11 6.83 9.87 11.49
CA GLY A 11 7.00 8.68 12.32
C GLY A 11 8.33 8.66 13.07
N GLY A 12 8.39 7.85 14.13
CA GLY A 12 9.67 7.47 14.74
C GLY A 12 10.58 6.76 13.73
N SER A 13 11.88 6.63 14.04
CA SER A 13 12.88 6.16 13.06
C SER A 13 12.45 4.90 12.27
N ALA A 14 11.94 3.88 12.97
CA ALA A 14 11.52 2.62 12.35
C ALA A 14 10.25 2.77 11.49
N VAL A 15 9.28 3.57 11.92
CA VAL A 15 8.07 3.89 11.14
C VAL A 15 8.42 4.74 9.94
N ALA A 16 9.39 5.65 10.06
CA ALA A 16 9.86 6.46 8.95
C ALA A 16 10.59 5.63 7.89
N ASP A 17 11.41 4.66 8.30
CA ASP A 17 12.02 3.66 7.41
C ASP A 17 10.97 2.83 6.67
N TYR A 18 9.94 2.37 7.40
CA TYR A 18 8.83 1.65 6.81
C TYR A 18 8.04 2.51 5.81
N GLY A 19 7.78 3.79 6.15
CA GLY A 19 7.15 4.75 5.24
C GLY A 19 7.91 4.92 3.91
N ARG A 20 9.25 4.97 3.95
CA ARG A 20 10.10 5.02 2.73
C ARG A 20 10.00 3.73 1.90
N ALA A 21 9.95 2.57 2.55
CA ALA A 21 9.77 1.29 1.87
C ALA A 21 8.41 1.24 1.16
N LEU A 22 7.34 1.70 1.82
CA LEU A 22 6.00 1.81 1.23
C LEU A 22 5.99 2.73 0.00
N VAL A 23 6.57 3.92 0.09
CA VAL A 23 6.65 4.84 -1.06
C VAL A 23 7.34 4.16 -2.24
N THR A 24 8.46 3.49 -2.00
CA THR A 24 9.23 2.80 -3.05
C THR A 24 8.41 1.67 -3.69
N GLY A 25 7.88 0.75 -2.87
CA GLY A 25 7.14 -0.41 -3.35
C GLY A 25 5.87 -0.02 -4.10
N HIS A 26 5.05 0.88 -3.53
CA HIS A 26 3.80 1.30 -4.17
C HIS A 26 4.03 2.18 -5.41
N THR A 27 5.12 2.95 -5.50
CA THR A 27 5.45 3.69 -6.72
C THR A 27 5.73 2.74 -7.87
N LYS A 28 6.52 1.69 -7.63
CA LYS A 28 6.78 0.65 -8.62
C LYS A 28 5.49 -0.10 -8.98
N GLY A 29 4.73 -0.57 -7.99
CA GLY A 29 3.48 -1.29 -8.23
C GLY A 29 2.46 -0.49 -9.03
N ARG A 30 2.36 0.83 -8.78
CA ARG A 30 1.50 1.72 -9.58
C ARG A 30 1.96 1.81 -11.04
N ALA A 31 3.27 1.91 -11.29
CA ALA A 31 3.79 1.95 -12.65
C ALA A 31 3.48 0.64 -13.41
N ASP A 32 3.67 -0.50 -12.76
CA ASP A 32 3.36 -1.81 -13.33
C ASP A 32 1.85 -1.95 -13.62
N ALA A 33 0.97 -1.48 -12.71
CA ALA A 33 -0.48 -1.49 -12.91
C ALA A 33 -0.95 -0.54 -14.03
N VAL A 34 -0.35 0.65 -14.14
CA VAL A 34 -0.66 1.60 -15.23
C VAL A 34 -0.29 0.99 -16.59
N ALA A 35 0.85 0.30 -16.69
CA ALA A 35 1.25 -0.35 -17.94
C ALA A 35 0.25 -1.42 -18.39
N VAL A 36 -0.24 -2.25 -17.46
CA VAL A 36 -1.30 -3.23 -17.75
C VAL A 36 -2.61 -2.54 -18.15
N ALA A 37 -3.04 -1.51 -17.43
CA ALA A 37 -4.26 -0.78 -17.78
C ALA A 37 -4.20 -0.16 -19.20
N GLN A 38 -3.05 0.41 -19.56
CA GLN A 38 -2.82 1.00 -20.88
C GLN A 38 -2.87 -0.03 -22.01
N HIS A 39 -2.44 -1.27 -21.77
CA HIS A 39 -2.57 -2.37 -22.73
C HIS A 39 -4.04 -2.60 -23.13
N TYR A 40 -4.97 -2.36 -22.21
CA TYR A 40 -6.42 -2.45 -22.43
C TYR A 40 -7.07 -1.12 -22.82
N GLY A 41 -6.30 -0.06 -23.08
CA GLY A 41 -6.83 1.27 -23.39
C GLY A 41 -7.56 1.95 -22.21
N LEU A 42 -7.31 1.48 -20.98
CA LEU A 42 -7.91 2.02 -19.76
C LEU A 42 -7.01 3.09 -19.16
N THR A 43 -7.64 4.12 -18.57
CA THR A 43 -6.95 5.14 -17.78
C THR A 43 -7.28 4.92 -16.31
N PRO A 44 -6.29 4.56 -15.46
CA PRO A 44 -6.54 4.39 -14.03
C PRO A 44 -6.98 5.70 -13.36
N PRO A 45 -7.84 5.63 -12.33
CA PRO A 45 -8.20 6.80 -11.55
C PRO A 45 -6.95 7.41 -10.87
N THR A 46 -6.95 8.74 -10.74
CA THR A 46 -5.87 9.49 -10.09
C THR A 46 -6.20 9.91 -8.67
N ASP A 47 -7.45 9.79 -8.27
CA ASP A 47 -7.94 10.21 -6.97
C ASP A 47 -7.46 9.26 -5.86
N VAL A 48 -7.26 9.82 -4.67
CA VAL A 48 -7.01 9.03 -3.47
C VAL A 48 -8.33 8.43 -3.01
N LEU A 49 -8.32 7.16 -2.62
CA LEU A 49 -9.50 6.50 -2.07
C LEU A 49 -10.03 7.27 -0.84
N PRO A 50 -11.35 7.43 -0.67
CA PRO A 50 -11.94 8.15 0.46
C PRO A 50 -11.43 7.68 1.83
N GLU A 51 -11.25 6.36 1.99
CA GLU A 51 -10.73 5.72 3.19
C GLU A 51 -9.31 6.19 3.50
N ALA A 52 -8.44 6.18 2.49
CA ALA A 52 -7.06 6.66 2.63
C ALA A 52 -7.00 8.17 2.90
N SER A 53 -7.88 8.97 2.32
CA SER A 53 -7.97 10.41 2.62
C SER A 53 -8.45 10.67 4.06
N LYS A 54 -9.41 9.89 4.54
CA LYS A 54 -9.88 9.97 5.93
C LYS A 54 -8.78 9.60 6.91
N GLU A 55 -8.04 8.53 6.62
CA GLU A 55 -6.93 8.11 7.45
C GLU A 55 -5.79 9.14 7.45
N GLU A 56 -5.47 9.72 6.31
CA GLU A 56 -4.48 10.80 6.23
C GLU A 56 -4.87 11.99 7.11
N ALA A 57 -6.15 12.38 7.10
CA ALA A 57 -6.65 13.47 7.94
C ALA A 57 -6.51 13.15 9.43
N LYS A 58 -6.83 11.91 9.84
CA LYS A 58 -6.65 11.43 11.22
C LYS A 58 -5.17 11.49 11.63
N LEU A 59 -4.30 10.88 10.84
CA LEU A 59 -2.86 10.82 11.11
C LEU A 59 -2.19 12.20 11.18
N LYS A 60 -2.66 13.17 10.39
CA LYS A 60 -2.15 14.55 10.47
C LYS A 60 -2.35 15.17 11.85
N GLY A 61 -3.43 14.84 12.54
CA GLY A 61 -3.74 15.30 13.89
C GLY A 61 -2.98 14.55 15.00
N LEU A 62 -2.29 13.46 14.68
CA LEU A 62 -1.52 12.67 15.63
C LEU A 62 -0.02 13.02 15.58
N SER A 63 0.70 12.63 16.63
CA SER A 63 2.16 12.80 16.75
C SER A 63 2.77 11.75 17.67
N GLY A 64 4.08 11.51 17.51
CA GLY A 64 4.84 10.60 18.37
C GLY A 64 4.25 9.19 18.37
N VAL A 65 4.19 8.57 19.55
CA VAL A 65 3.75 7.18 19.71
C VAL A 65 2.31 6.95 19.21
N ASP A 66 1.42 7.93 19.35
CA ASP A 66 0.03 7.79 18.89
C ASP A 66 -0.05 7.78 17.36
N PHE A 67 0.79 8.56 16.68
CA PHE A 67 0.92 8.51 15.23
C PHE A 67 1.46 7.15 14.77
N ASP A 68 2.54 6.69 15.40
CA ASP A 68 3.20 5.43 15.03
C ASP A 68 2.23 4.24 15.17
N LYS A 69 1.49 4.17 16.29
CA LYS A 69 0.51 3.12 16.56
C LYS A 69 -0.63 3.12 15.57
N GLU A 70 -1.23 4.28 15.30
CA GLU A 70 -2.34 4.39 14.36
C GLU A 70 -1.89 3.97 12.96
N PHE A 71 -0.76 4.52 12.50
CA PHE A 71 -0.22 4.24 11.17
C PHE A 71 0.06 2.74 10.98
N VAL A 72 0.76 2.12 11.93
CA VAL A 72 1.08 0.69 11.85
C VAL A 72 -0.18 -0.17 11.89
N SER A 73 -1.13 0.14 12.78
CA SER A 73 -2.39 -0.59 12.88
C SER A 73 -3.20 -0.53 11.59
N TYR A 74 -3.31 0.66 10.98
CA TYR A 74 -4.01 0.82 9.71
C TYR A 74 -3.30 0.02 8.60
N MET A 75 -1.97 0.15 8.49
CA MET A 75 -1.20 -0.52 7.43
C MET A 75 -1.27 -2.04 7.52
N ILE A 76 -1.37 -2.63 8.71
CA ILE A 76 -1.57 -4.08 8.87
C ILE A 76 -2.90 -4.50 8.25
N GLY A 77 -4.00 -3.84 8.61
CA GLY A 77 -5.33 -4.18 8.09
C GLY A 77 -5.45 -3.98 6.58
N ASP A 78 -4.93 -2.85 6.08
CA ASP A 78 -4.91 -2.49 4.66
C ASP A 78 -4.17 -3.56 3.84
N HIS A 79 -2.95 -3.95 4.25
CA HIS A 79 -2.17 -4.95 3.53
C HIS A 79 -2.73 -6.37 3.66
N GLU A 80 -3.39 -6.71 4.77
CA GLU A 80 -4.10 -8.01 4.89
C GLU A 80 -5.27 -8.10 3.91
N SER A 81 -6.02 -7.00 3.73
CA SER A 81 -7.08 -6.90 2.73
C SER A 81 -6.51 -6.99 1.31
N ASP A 82 -5.50 -6.17 0.99
CA ASP A 82 -4.86 -6.16 -0.32
C ASP A 82 -4.30 -7.54 -0.69
N ILE A 83 -3.64 -8.24 0.23
CA ILE A 83 -3.15 -9.61 -0.03
C ILE A 83 -4.30 -10.56 -0.37
N SER A 84 -5.44 -10.44 0.31
CA SER A 84 -6.62 -11.26 0.03
C SER A 84 -7.15 -11.00 -1.37
N ASP A 85 -7.26 -9.73 -1.76
CA ASP A 85 -7.81 -9.35 -3.06
C ASP A 85 -6.85 -9.70 -4.21
N PHE A 86 -5.54 -9.48 -4.02
CA PHE A 86 -4.52 -9.89 -5.00
C PHE A 86 -4.42 -11.40 -5.16
N LYS A 87 -4.65 -12.19 -4.09
CA LYS A 87 -4.73 -13.66 -4.21
C LYS A 87 -5.92 -14.09 -5.05
N LYS A 88 -7.11 -13.53 -4.77
CA LYS A 88 -8.32 -13.82 -5.55
C LYS A 88 -8.11 -13.47 -7.03
N GLU A 89 -7.54 -12.30 -7.31
CA GLU A 89 -7.28 -11.86 -8.68
C GLU A 89 -6.28 -12.78 -9.39
N ALA A 90 -5.21 -13.20 -8.71
CA ALA A 90 -4.23 -14.14 -9.25
C ALA A 90 -4.82 -15.52 -9.61
N GLU A 91 -5.88 -15.93 -8.90
CA GLU A 91 -6.58 -17.20 -9.09
C GLU A 91 -7.84 -17.11 -9.97
N SER A 92 -8.21 -15.91 -10.41
CA SER A 92 -9.41 -15.65 -11.20
C SER A 92 -9.31 -16.11 -12.68
N ASP A 93 -10.36 -15.86 -13.45
CA ASP A 93 -10.42 -16.00 -14.91
C ASP A 93 -10.02 -14.70 -15.66
N ALA A 94 -9.42 -13.73 -14.96
CA ALA A 94 -8.91 -12.50 -15.56
C ALA A 94 -7.82 -12.74 -16.62
N PRO A 95 -7.53 -11.74 -17.46
CA PRO A 95 -6.46 -11.85 -18.45
C PRO A 95 -5.09 -12.16 -17.84
N ALA A 96 -4.23 -12.83 -18.61
CA ALA A 96 -2.97 -13.39 -18.10
C ALA A 96 -2.00 -12.35 -17.52
N ASP A 97 -1.96 -11.14 -18.09
CA ASP A 97 -1.13 -10.03 -17.60
C ASP A 97 -1.68 -9.42 -16.30
N VAL A 98 -3.00 -9.35 -16.13
CA VAL A 98 -3.66 -8.96 -14.87
C VAL A 98 -3.34 -9.97 -13.77
N LYS A 99 -3.51 -11.27 -14.05
CA LYS A 99 -3.15 -12.34 -13.11
C LYS A 99 -1.67 -12.32 -12.74
N MET A 100 -0.80 -12.05 -13.72
CA MET A 100 0.65 -11.96 -13.50
C MET A 100 1.00 -10.72 -12.66
N LEU A 101 0.37 -9.57 -12.91
CA LEU A 101 0.53 -8.38 -12.07
C LEU A 101 0.14 -8.70 -10.62
N ALA A 102 -1.02 -9.33 -10.41
CA ALA A 102 -1.47 -9.72 -9.08
C ALA A 102 -0.48 -10.67 -8.39
N THR A 103 -0.09 -11.75 -9.09
CA THR A 103 0.88 -12.74 -8.61
C THR A 103 2.23 -12.11 -8.22
N ASN A 104 2.76 -11.23 -9.06
CA ASN A 104 4.06 -10.59 -8.83
C ASN A 104 4.05 -9.52 -7.73
N THR A 105 2.87 -8.97 -7.41
CA THR A 105 2.72 -7.96 -6.36
C THR A 105 2.61 -8.58 -4.97
N LEU A 106 2.10 -9.81 -4.86
CA LEU A 106 1.91 -10.51 -3.59
C LEU A 106 3.16 -10.57 -2.69
N PRO A 107 4.37 -10.90 -3.18
CA PRO A 107 5.56 -10.90 -2.33
C PRO A 107 5.92 -9.53 -1.74
N VAL A 108 5.60 -8.45 -2.46
CA VAL A 108 5.84 -7.07 -1.99
C VAL A 108 4.85 -6.71 -0.89
N LEU A 109 3.56 -7.02 -1.08
CA LEU A 109 2.53 -6.80 -0.07
C LEU A 109 2.82 -7.60 1.21
N GLN A 110 3.22 -8.88 1.08
CA GLN A 110 3.61 -9.70 2.21
C GLN A 110 4.82 -9.12 2.96
N LYS A 111 5.84 -8.66 2.22
CA LYS A 111 6.99 -8.00 2.82
C LYS A 111 6.59 -6.74 3.59
N HIS A 112 5.72 -5.91 3.04
CA HIS A 112 5.24 -4.71 3.74
C HIS A 112 4.43 -5.05 4.99
N LEU A 113 3.57 -6.07 4.94
CA LEU A 113 2.83 -6.56 6.10
C LEU A 113 3.77 -7.07 7.19
N ASP A 114 4.78 -7.87 6.82
CA ASP A 114 5.77 -8.39 7.76
C ASP A 114 6.59 -7.26 8.40
N MET A 115 6.90 -6.21 7.64
CA MET A 115 7.54 -5.01 8.19
C MET A 115 6.65 -4.31 9.21
N ALA A 116 5.36 -4.09 8.90
CA ALA A 116 4.42 -3.46 9.81
C ALA A 116 4.26 -4.26 11.11
N LYS A 117 4.11 -5.59 11.02
CA LYS A 117 3.98 -6.48 12.18
C LYS A 117 5.23 -6.52 13.08
N ARG A 118 6.39 -6.10 12.60
CA ARG A 118 7.61 -5.97 13.42
C ARG A 118 7.68 -4.65 14.19
N LEU A 119 6.80 -3.70 13.89
CA LEU A 119 6.72 -2.39 14.53
C LEU A 119 5.70 -2.34 15.67
N THR A 120 4.96 -3.43 15.92
CA THR A 120 3.99 -3.57 17.02
C THR A 120 4.63 -4.07 18.29
#